data_AF-A0A849UIS2-F1
#
_entry.id   AF-A0A849UIS2-F1
#
_cell.length_a   1.000
_cell.length_b   1.000
_cell.length_c   1.000
_cell.angle_alpha   90.00
_cell.angle_beta   90.00
_cell.angle_gamma   90.00
#
_symmetry.space_group_name_H-M   'P 1'
#
loop_
_entity.id
_entity.type
_entity.pdbx_description
1 polymer ?
#
loop_
_entity_poly.entity_id
_entity_poly.type
_entity_poly.pdbx_seq_one_letter_code
_entity_poly.pdbx_strand_id
1 'polypeptide(L)'
;MSRIQILRNGEDTPFTKPMKRALLRDARLSYGARGLFAMLWDFPSDWVFYSSHIVGMSPCGMTQLKSYLKELRNIGAIKILPKQLSNEEAIALNKVSQKNYRAGQITGKQWILNNPDYWAIETSLSSANNADQQNPPKDRFSTCRQSQASETPSIGESTPKVLQLEGSANIRPLLQDNEVAKNPSGSTDYIFPKQLTSQEREIAKPQLEVIDSALAQAVLDELAARLNANKVTGAPLSYLRSLITRANTGQFLPEAGVRVAAAREQAKLVQLKKAAEVIKPSNPSEIPKHLAAMHQVLGRKSTTNTNQKD
;
A
#
# COMPACT_ATOMS: atom_id res chain seq x y z
N MET A 1 17.61 -18.02 6.65
CA MET A 1 18.10 -16.62 6.67
C MET A 1 19.55 -16.62 6.18
N SER A 2 19.91 -15.79 5.21
CA SER A 2 21.27 -15.77 4.66
C SER A 2 22.20 -14.98 5.60
N ARG A 3 23.15 -15.68 6.22
CA ARG A 3 24.26 -15.09 6.98
C ARG A 3 25.21 -14.40 5.99
N ILE A 4 25.56 -13.15 6.26
CA ILE A 4 26.46 -12.34 5.44
C ILE A 4 27.68 -11.96 6.29
N GLN A 5 28.87 -12.21 5.76
CA GLN A 5 30.11 -11.69 6.32
C GLN A 5 30.61 -10.53 5.46
N ILE A 6 31.25 -9.55 6.09
CA ILE A 6 31.92 -8.46 5.38
C ILE A 6 33.42 -8.75 5.33
N LEU A 7 34.01 -8.74 4.14
CA LEU A 7 35.47 -8.62 4.00
C LEU A 7 35.80 -7.32 3.30
N ARG A 8 37.00 -6.82 3.53
CA ARG A 8 37.50 -5.57 2.95
C ARG A 8 38.79 -5.85 2.23
N ASN A 9 38.95 -5.21 1.09
CA ASN A 9 40.20 -5.29 0.33
C ASN A 9 41.02 -4.00 0.55
N GLY A 10 42.23 -4.15 1.10
CA GLY A 10 43.27 -3.10 1.14
C GLY A 10 43.14 -2.08 2.27
N GLU A 11 43.12 -2.50 3.54
CA GLU A 11 43.08 -1.59 4.70
C GLU A 11 44.06 -2.06 5.81
N ASP A 12 44.95 -1.16 6.25
CA ASP A 12 45.97 -1.36 7.31
C ASP A 12 45.70 -0.52 8.58
N THR A 13 44.62 0.26 8.64
CA THR A 13 44.38 1.23 9.73
C THR A 13 43.41 0.71 10.80
N PRO A 14 43.81 0.61 12.09
CA PRO A 14 42.99 -0.04 13.11
C PRO A 14 41.88 0.81 13.77
N PHE A 15 41.92 2.15 13.69
CA PHE A 15 41.17 3.00 14.65
C PHE A 15 40.13 3.96 14.05
N THR A 16 40.33 4.50 12.85
CA THR A 16 39.38 5.45 12.24
C THR A 16 39.38 5.26 10.74
N LYS A 17 38.18 5.13 10.17
CA LYS A 17 37.97 4.82 8.75
C LYS A 17 37.60 6.12 8.02
N PRO A 18 38.56 6.79 7.37
CA PRO A 18 38.27 8.04 6.67
C PRO A 18 37.33 7.76 5.51
N MET A 19 36.14 8.34 5.56
CA MET A 19 35.19 8.25 4.45
C MET A 19 35.60 9.23 3.34
N LYS A 20 35.89 8.70 2.15
CA LYS A 20 36.34 9.52 1.02
C LYS A 20 35.20 10.42 0.52
N ARG A 21 35.51 11.69 0.25
CA ARG A 21 34.54 12.64 -0.31
C ARG A 21 33.95 12.17 -1.66
N ALA A 22 34.76 11.47 -2.46
CA ALA A 22 34.36 10.94 -3.76
C ALA A 22 33.16 10.00 -3.65
N LEU A 23 33.12 9.14 -2.63
CA LEU A 23 31.98 8.26 -2.34
C LEU A 23 30.67 9.04 -2.19
N LEU A 24 30.71 10.16 -1.45
CA LEU A 24 29.53 10.97 -1.17
C LEU A 24 29.07 11.76 -2.40
N ARG A 25 30.00 12.09 -3.31
CA ARG A 25 29.77 12.91 -4.51
C ARG A 25 29.68 12.11 -5.81
N ASP A 26 29.60 10.79 -5.76
CA ASP A 26 29.52 9.96 -6.97
C ASP A 26 28.10 9.98 -7.55
N ALA A 27 27.90 10.71 -8.65
CA ALA A 27 26.60 10.86 -9.30
C ALA A 27 26.01 9.55 -9.83
N ARG A 28 26.83 8.50 -10.01
CA ARG A 28 26.39 7.20 -10.55
C ARG A 28 25.59 6.38 -9.54
N LEU A 29 25.70 6.69 -8.23
CA LEU A 29 24.98 6.00 -7.16
C LEU A 29 23.80 6.82 -6.65
N SER A 30 22.72 6.15 -6.28
CA SER A 30 21.67 6.76 -5.44
C SER A 30 22.20 7.13 -4.06
N TYR A 31 21.59 8.14 -3.41
CA TYR A 31 21.93 8.49 -2.03
C TYR A 31 21.74 7.32 -1.06
N GLY A 32 20.71 6.49 -1.29
CA GLY A 32 20.48 5.27 -0.53
C GLY A 32 21.64 4.27 -0.66
N ALA A 33 22.17 4.07 -1.86
CA ALA A 33 23.34 3.21 -2.08
C ALA A 33 24.63 3.78 -1.46
N ARG A 34 24.85 5.10 -1.56
CA ARG A 34 26.00 5.78 -0.92
C ARG A 34 25.95 5.63 0.60
N GLY A 35 24.79 5.90 1.20
CA GLY A 35 24.57 5.77 2.64
C GLY A 35 24.69 4.33 3.13
N LEU A 36 24.17 3.36 2.37
CA LEU A 36 24.33 1.94 2.69
C LEU A 36 25.82 1.55 2.70
N PHE A 37 26.58 1.95 1.68
CA PHE A 37 28.01 1.67 1.64
C PHE A 37 28.74 2.31 2.83
N ALA A 38 28.49 3.60 3.10
CA ALA A 38 29.07 4.32 4.22
C ALA A 38 28.85 3.61 5.57
N MET A 39 27.61 3.19 5.82
CA MET A 39 27.25 2.47 7.02
C MET A 39 27.96 1.10 7.10
N LEU A 40 27.97 0.32 6.02
CA LEU A 40 28.69 -0.96 5.97
C LEU A 40 30.21 -0.78 6.13
N TRP A 41 30.74 0.34 5.65
CA TRP A 41 32.14 0.72 5.78
C TRP A 41 32.53 1.13 7.19
N ASP A 42 31.59 1.56 8.03
CA ASP A 42 31.88 1.91 9.43
C ASP A 42 32.10 0.67 10.32
N PHE A 43 31.37 -0.42 10.08
CA PHE A 43 31.39 -1.59 10.96
C PHE A 43 32.71 -2.39 10.97
N PRO A 44 33.05 -3.11 12.05
CA PRO A 44 34.20 -4.01 12.08
C PRO A 44 34.15 -5.11 10.99
N SER A 45 35.32 -5.61 10.55
CA SER A 45 35.42 -6.64 9.50
C SER A 45 34.94 -8.01 9.95
N ASP A 46 35.02 -8.31 11.23
CA ASP A 46 34.53 -9.53 11.86
C ASP A 46 33.00 -9.52 12.07
N TRP A 47 32.35 -8.39 11.80
CA TRP A 47 30.91 -8.27 12.00
C TRP A 47 30.10 -9.08 10.98
N VAL A 48 29.14 -9.84 11.50
CA VAL A 48 28.24 -10.69 10.71
C VAL A 48 26.87 -10.05 10.61
N PHE A 49 26.39 -9.83 9.40
CA PHE A 49 25.07 -9.22 9.16
C PHE A 49 24.04 -10.26 8.73
N TYR A 50 22.80 -9.99 9.13
CA TYR A 50 21.62 -10.56 8.52
C TYR A 50 20.92 -9.47 7.70
N SER A 51 20.42 -9.82 6.50
CA SER A 51 19.70 -8.84 5.68
C SER A 51 18.49 -8.23 6.42
N SER A 52 17.85 -8.99 7.30
CA SER A 52 16.76 -8.52 8.15
C SER A 52 17.23 -7.45 9.14
N HIS A 53 18.42 -7.62 9.73
CA HIS A 53 18.97 -6.67 10.67
C HIS A 53 19.28 -5.32 9.98
N ILE A 54 19.90 -5.37 8.80
CA ILE A 54 20.16 -4.16 7.99
C ILE A 54 18.85 -3.42 7.65
N VAL A 55 17.81 -4.16 7.27
CA VAL A 55 16.47 -3.61 6.99
C VAL A 55 15.81 -3.03 8.26
N GLY A 56 16.11 -3.55 9.45
CA GLY A 56 15.61 -2.98 10.70
C GLY A 56 16.32 -1.70 11.12
N MET A 57 17.61 -1.56 10.79
CA MET A 57 18.42 -0.38 11.11
C MET A 57 18.13 0.81 10.17
N SER A 58 17.63 0.53 8.97
CA SER A 58 17.37 1.53 7.94
C SER A 58 15.86 1.71 7.77
N PRO A 59 15.35 2.92 7.43
CA PRO A 59 13.95 3.08 7.06
C PRO A 59 13.57 2.36 5.74
N CYS A 60 14.52 1.69 5.09
CA CYS A 60 14.35 1.03 3.80
C CYS A 60 13.87 -0.43 3.93
N GLY A 61 13.00 -0.87 3.01
CA GLY A 61 12.56 -2.27 2.94
C GLY A 61 13.59 -3.20 2.26
N MET A 62 13.39 -4.51 2.40
CA MET A 62 14.24 -5.55 1.79
C MET A 62 14.43 -5.38 0.26
N THR A 63 13.40 -4.91 -0.44
CA THR A 63 13.46 -4.66 -1.89
C THR A 63 14.41 -3.50 -2.22
N GLN A 64 14.41 -2.44 -1.40
CA GLN A 64 15.30 -1.30 -1.57
C GLN A 64 16.74 -1.70 -1.29
N LEU A 65 16.98 -2.46 -0.21
CA LEU A 65 18.30 -3.02 0.08
C LEU A 65 18.86 -3.80 -1.12
N LYS A 66 18.04 -4.65 -1.75
CA LYS A 66 18.45 -5.39 -2.96
C LYS A 66 18.76 -4.45 -4.13
N SER A 67 18.02 -3.36 -4.29
CA SER A 67 18.29 -2.34 -5.32
C SER A 67 19.63 -1.65 -5.08
N TYR A 68 19.89 -1.18 -3.86
CA TYR A 68 21.15 -0.53 -3.50
C TYR A 68 22.35 -1.46 -3.67
N LEU A 69 22.21 -2.73 -3.27
CA LEU A 69 23.25 -3.74 -3.48
C LEU A 69 23.52 -4.01 -4.97
N LYS A 70 22.50 -3.89 -5.82
CA LYS A 70 22.66 -4.02 -7.27
C LYS A 70 23.45 -2.83 -7.83
N GLU A 71 23.13 -1.60 -7.41
CA GLU A 71 23.87 -0.40 -7.81
C GLU A 71 25.34 -0.48 -7.38
N LEU A 72 25.61 -0.80 -6.12
CA LEU A 72 26.97 -0.95 -5.59
C LEU A 72 27.74 -2.07 -6.31
N ARG A 73 27.05 -3.15 -6.69
CA ARG A 73 27.66 -4.24 -7.46
C ARG A 73 28.04 -3.80 -8.87
N ASN A 74 27.17 -3.03 -9.54
CA ASN A 74 27.40 -2.58 -10.90
C ASN A 74 28.66 -1.71 -11.02
N ILE A 75 28.94 -0.88 -10.02
CA ILE A 75 30.14 -0.02 -9.98
C ILE A 75 31.38 -0.76 -9.50
N GLY A 76 31.21 -1.96 -8.90
CA GLY A 76 32.32 -2.72 -8.32
C GLY A 76 32.69 -2.30 -6.91
N ALA A 77 31.82 -1.54 -6.22
CA ALA A 77 31.98 -1.20 -4.81
C ALA A 77 31.82 -2.42 -3.90
N ILE A 78 30.96 -3.37 -4.29
CA ILE A 78 30.71 -4.61 -3.54
C ILE A 78 30.74 -5.84 -4.43
N LYS A 79 31.39 -6.91 -3.96
CA LYS A 79 31.37 -8.24 -4.58
C LYS A 79 30.65 -9.21 -3.66
N ILE A 80 29.77 -10.03 -4.21
CA ILE A 80 29.03 -11.03 -3.43
C ILE A 80 29.51 -12.41 -3.86
N LEU A 81 30.28 -13.06 -2.99
CA LEU A 81 30.84 -14.39 -3.21
C LEU A 81 30.11 -15.44 -2.36
N PRO A 82 30.09 -16.72 -2.75
CA PRO A 82 29.68 -17.78 -1.86
C PRO A 82 30.65 -17.87 -0.67
N LYS A 83 30.13 -17.94 0.57
CA LYS A 83 30.95 -18.26 1.74
C LYS A 83 31.19 -19.76 1.77
N GLN A 84 32.43 -20.16 1.60
CA GLN A 84 32.87 -21.54 1.81
C GLN A 84 33.37 -21.70 3.24
N LEU A 85 33.08 -22.84 3.85
CA LEU A 85 33.49 -23.16 5.20
C LEU A 85 34.96 -23.58 5.23
N SER A 86 35.77 -22.98 6.11
CA SER A 86 37.17 -23.41 6.29
C SER A 86 37.25 -24.77 7.00
N ASN A 87 38.40 -25.44 6.90
CA ASN A 87 38.64 -26.70 7.62
C ASN A 87 38.39 -26.55 9.13
N GLU A 88 38.89 -25.47 9.72
CA GLU A 88 38.78 -25.18 11.15
C GLU A 88 37.34 -24.87 11.55
N GLU A 89 36.64 -24.04 10.76
CA GLU A 89 35.23 -23.71 10.99
C GLU A 89 34.34 -24.96 10.88
N ALA A 90 34.64 -25.89 9.95
CA ALA A 90 33.91 -27.13 9.78
C ALA A 90 34.07 -28.06 11.00
N ILE A 91 35.30 -28.21 11.51
CA ILE A 91 35.57 -29.00 12.72
C ILE A 91 34.84 -28.40 13.93
N ALA A 92 34.89 -27.07 14.09
CA ALA A 92 34.20 -26.40 15.19
C ALA A 92 32.68 -26.59 15.13
N LEU A 93 32.06 -26.47 13.94
CA LEU A 93 30.63 -26.68 13.77
C LEU A 93 30.20 -28.13 13.99
N ASN A 94 31.01 -29.12 13.58
CA ASN A 94 30.75 -30.53 13.82
C ASN A 94 30.79 -30.90 15.30
N LYS A 95 31.58 -30.19 16.11
CA LYS A 95 31.63 -30.40 17.57
C LYS A 95 30.36 -29.87 18.25
N VAL A 96 29.83 -28.75 17.78
CA VAL A 96 28.68 -28.07 18.41
C VAL A 96 27.34 -28.60 17.87
N SER A 97 27.30 -29.06 16.62
CA SER A 97 26.08 -29.47 15.93
C SER A 97 26.06 -30.98 15.69
N GLN A 98 24.89 -31.59 15.75
CA GLN A 98 24.69 -32.99 15.32
C GLN A 98 24.81 -33.20 13.80
N LYS A 99 25.08 -32.14 13.04
CA LYS A 99 25.22 -32.18 11.57
C LYS A 99 26.68 -32.27 11.16
N ASN A 100 26.95 -33.09 10.13
CA ASN A 100 28.26 -33.22 9.53
C ASN A 100 28.49 -32.18 8.42
N TYR A 101 29.24 -31.14 8.74
CA TYR A 101 29.78 -30.14 7.83
C TYR A 101 31.12 -30.60 7.25
N ARG A 102 31.33 -30.28 5.98
CA ARG A 102 32.59 -30.53 5.28
C ARG A 102 33.28 -29.21 4.93
N ALA A 103 34.61 -29.23 4.89
CA ALA A 103 35.37 -28.11 4.37
C ALA A 103 35.04 -27.86 2.89
N GLY A 104 35.02 -26.58 2.50
CA GLY A 104 34.61 -26.16 1.17
C GLY A 104 33.08 -26.18 0.94
N GLN A 105 32.29 -26.67 1.91
CA GLN A 105 30.84 -26.59 1.81
C GLN A 105 30.37 -25.13 1.79
N ILE A 106 29.51 -24.80 0.82
CA ILE A 106 28.92 -23.47 0.71
C ILE A 106 27.88 -23.32 1.81
N THR A 107 28.14 -22.42 2.76
CA THR A 107 27.27 -22.16 3.91
C THR A 107 26.42 -20.91 3.73
N GLY A 108 26.80 -20.00 2.83
CA GLY A 108 26.07 -18.76 2.63
C GLY A 108 26.68 -17.85 1.58
N LYS A 109 26.45 -16.54 1.75
CA LYS A 109 26.99 -15.49 0.89
C LYS A 109 27.86 -14.56 1.72
N GLN A 110 28.91 -14.03 1.13
CA GLN A 110 29.85 -13.11 1.73
C GLN A 110 29.93 -11.87 0.86
N TRP A 111 29.91 -10.71 1.50
CA TRP A 111 29.99 -9.41 0.86
C TRP A 111 31.40 -8.88 1.04
N ILE A 112 32.09 -8.62 -0.06
CA ILE A 112 33.42 -8.04 -0.05
C ILE A 112 33.28 -6.59 -0.49
N LEU A 113 33.53 -5.67 0.43
CA LEU A 113 33.54 -4.23 0.16
C LEU A 113 34.93 -3.85 -0.34
N ASN A 114 34.97 -3.18 -1.49
CA ASN A 114 36.20 -2.63 -2.03
C ASN A 114 36.41 -1.21 -1.49
N ASN A 115 37.67 -0.87 -1.20
CA ASN A 115 38.02 0.48 -0.77
C ASN A 115 37.53 1.52 -1.81
N PRO A 116 36.85 2.61 -1.36
CA PRO A 116 36.38 3.71 -2.22
C PRO A 116 37.44 4.26 -3.17
N ASP A 117 38.72 4.20 -2.82
CA ASP A 117 39.82 4.69 -3.64
C ASP A 117 39.91 4.03 -5.01
N TYR A 118 39.40 2.80 -5.15
CA TYR A 118 39.47 2.06 -6.41
C TYR A 118 38.30 2.32 -7.35
N TRP A 119 37.19 2.86 -6.87
CA TRP A 119 35.94 2.86 -7.64
C TRP A 119 35.15 4.16 -7.57
N ALA A 120 35.27 4.96 -6.50
CA ALA A 120 34.48 6.16 -6.32
C ALA A 120 35.02 7.31 -7.18
N ILE A 121 34.12 7.98 -7.90
CA ILE A 121 34.47 9.13 -8.74
C ILE A 121 33.83 10.39 -8.15
N GLU A 122 34.62 11.41 -7.86
CA GLU A 122 34.09 12.69 -7.41
C GLU A 122 33.52 13.48 -8.58
N THR A 123 32.22 13.78 -8.51
CA THR A 123 31.58 14.67 -9.49
C THR A 123 31.95 16.11 -9.17
N SER A 124 32.56 16.81 -10.13
CA SER A 124 32.90 18.22 -9.99
C SER A 124 31.63 19.07 -9.88
N LEU A 125 31.57 19.95 -8.87
CA LEU A 125 30.42 20.84 -8.64
C LEU A 125 30.25 21.90 -9.75
N SER A 126 31.29 22.13 -10.56
CA SER A 126 31.38 23.20 -11.55
C SER A 126 30.75 22.89 -12.91
N SER A 127 30.35 21.64 -13.18
CA SER A 127 29.91 21.19 -14.52
C SER A 127 28.39 21.14 -14.71
N ALA A 128 27.62 21.89 -13.93
CA ALA A 128 26.16 21.93 -14.02
C ALA A 128 25.60 22.41 -15.39
N ASN A 129 26.45 22.89 -16.31
CA ASN A 129 26.02 23.47 -17.58
C ASN A 129 26.24 22.60 -18.82
N ASN A 130 26.87 21.42 -18.72
CA ASN A 130 26.97 20.49 -19.86
C ASN A 130 26.26 19.18 -19.51
N ALA A 131 24.95 19.21 -19.73
CA ALA A 131 24.07 18.05 -19.66
C ALA A 131 24.34 17.12 -20.84
N ASP A 132 25.40 16.32 -20.74
CA ASP A 132 25.46 15.05 -21.45
C ASP A 132 24.94 13.94 -20.53
N GLN A 133 23.92 13.26 -21.03
CA GLN A 133 22.97 12.48 -20.27
C GLN A 133 23.58 11.18 -19.75
N GLN A 134 24.06 11.19 -18.50
CA GLN A 134 23.91 10.01 -17.65
C GLN A 134 22.97 10.40 -16.52
N ASN A 135 21.67 10.21 -16.78
CA ASN A 135 20.65 10.35 -15.75
C ASN A 135 21.08 9.53 -14.52
N PRO A 136 21.31 10.15 -13.35
CA PRO A 136 21.58 9.39 -12.14
C PRO A 136 20.42 8.40 -11.94
N PRO A 137 20.67 7.17 -11.44
CA PRO A 137 19.61 6.19 -11.26
C PRO A 137 18.50 6.84 -10.44
N LYS A 138 17.33 7.05 -11.06
CA LYS A 138 16.14 7.57 -10.39
C LYS A 138 15.82 6.58 -9.29
N ASP A 139 16.19 6.94 -8.07
CA ASP A 139 15.79 6.17 -6.91
C ASP A 139 14.27 6.28 -6.81
N ARG A 140 13.58 5.21 -7.24
CA ARG A 140 12.12 5.10 -7.23
C ARG A 140 11.53 5.23 -5.82
N PHE A 141 12.39 5.29 -4.79
CA PHE A 141 12.03 5.33 -3.38
C PHE A 141 12.62 6.53 -2.63
N SER A 142 13.34 7.44 -3.32
CA SER A 142 13.83 8.72 -2.78
C SER A 142 12.72 9.75 -2.54
N THR A 143 11.48 9.31 -2.26
CA THR A 143 10.49 10.16 -1.61
C THR A 143 10.91 10.39 -0.15
N CYS A 144 12.02 11.10 0.03
CA CYS A 144 12.33 11.78 1.28
C CYS A 144 11.19 12.79 1.51
N ARG A 145 10.46 12.57 2.61
CA ARG A 145 9.80 13.59 3.44
C ARG A 145 9.50 14.88 2.68
N GLN A 146 8.24 15.06 2.25
CA GLN A 146 7.73 16.40 1.99
C GLN A 146 8.09 17.24 3.21
N SER A 147 9.03 18.15 3.04
CA SER A 147 9.23 19.26 3.94
C SER A 147 7.92 20.04 3.91
N GLN A 148 7.00 19.73 4.82
CA GLN A 148 6.06 20.75 5.24
C GLN A 148 6.93 21.83 5.83
N ALA A 149 6.96 22.99 5.15
CA ALA A 149 7.56 24.18 5.73
C ALA A 149 6.93 24.34 7.11
N SER A 150 7.75 24.28 8.15
CA SER A 150 7.31 24.72 9.47
C SER A 150 7.06 26.21 9.34
N GLU A 151 5.79 26.58 9.19
CA GLU A 151 5.35 27.95 9.41
C GLU A 151 5.59 28.25 10.90
N THR A 152 6.77 28.78 11.22
CA THR A 152 6.97 29.48 12.48
C THR A 152 6.04 30.69 12.45
N PRO A 153 5.09 30.85 13.39
CA PRO A 153 4.25 32.02 13.41
C PRO A 153 5.11 33.22 13.77
N SER A 154 5.23 34.16 12.83
CA SER A 154 5.82 35.47 13.05
C SER A 154 5.01 36.20 14.13
N ILE A 155 5.71 36.60 15.18
CA ILE A 155 5.23 37.46 16.25
C ILE A 155 5.12 38.91 15.74
N GLY A 156 4.01 39.58 16.06
CA GLY A 156 3.74 41.02 15.84
C GLY A 156 3.04 41.30 14.49
N GLU A 157 1.98 42.10 14.37
CA GLU A 157 1.44 43.18 15.21
C GLU A 157 -0.10 43.26 15.08
N SER A 158 -0.72 43.79 16.13
CA SER A 158 -2.17 43.98 16.29
C SER A 158 -2.61 45.33 15.72
N THR A 159 -3.69 45.37 14.93
CA THR A 159 -4.64 46.50 14.99
C THR A 159 -6.09 46.02 14.75
N PRO A 160 -7.11 46.63 15.39
CA PRO A 160 -8.45 46.06 15.53
C PRO A 160 -9.54 46.74 14.69
N LYS A 161 -10.74 46.08 14.67
CA LYS A 161 -12.10 46.57 14.30
C LYS A 161 -12.40 46.59 12.78
N VAL A 162 -13.52 46.10 12.24
CA VAL A 162 -14.91 45.93 12.72
C VAL A 162 -15.63 44.76 12.01
N LEU A 163 -16.51 44.11 12.77
CA LEU A 163 -17.63 43.23 12.42
C LEU A 163 -18.33 43.43 11.05
N GLN A 164 -18.64 42.31 10.40
CA GLN A 164 -20.02 42.05 9.97
C GLN A 164 -20.37 40.57 10.13
N LEU A 165 -21.51 40.34 10.76
CA LEU A 165 -22.03 39.11 11.35
C LEU A 165 -23.23 38.65 10.52
N GLU A 166 -23.16 37.44 9.96
CA GLU A 166 -24.27 36.56 9.59
C GLU A 166 -23.62 35.15 9.60
N GLY A 167 -23.85 34.20 10.50
CA GLY A 167 -25.03 33.83 11.25
C GLY A 167 -25.59 32.53 10.70
N SER A 168 -25.13 31.35 11.16
CA SER A 168 -26.02 30.27 11.65
C SER A 168 -25.27 29.01 12.13
N ALA A 169 -25.27 28.89 13.46
CA ALA A 169 -25.37 27.71 14.33
C ALA A 169 -24.95 26.30 13.83
N ASN A 170 -23.83 25.87 14.41
CA ASN A 170 -23.60 24.62 15.13
C ASN A 170 -24.88 23.84 15.54
N ILE A 171 -25.01 22.58 15.12
CA ILE A 171 -25.82 21.57 15.80
C ILE A 171 -24.99 20.31 16.00
N ARG A 172 -24.55 20.11 17.25
CA ARG A 172 -24.44 18.79 17.87
C ARG A 172 -25.86 18.21 18.03
N PRO A 173 -26.07 16.91 17.80
CA PRO A 173 -27.09 16.18 18.54
C PRO A 173 -26.42 15.39 19.66
N LEU A 174 -26.87 15.71 20.88
CA LEU A 174 -26.66 14.95 22.09
C LEU A 174 -27.52 13.67 22.04
N LEU A 175 -26.96 12.61 22.58
CA LEU A 175 -27.53 11.35 23.06
C LEU A 175 -29.07 11.26 23.16
N GLN A 176 -29.61 10.18 22.60
CA GLN A 176 -30.84 9.56 23.08
C GLN A 176 -30.55 8.08 23.33
N ASP A 177 -30.57 7.73 24.62
CA ASP A 177 -30.50 6.37 25.12
C ASP A 177 -31.82 5.61 24.84
N ASN A 178 -31.68 4.28 24.88
CA ASN A 178 -32.71 3.23 24.95
C ASN A 178 -33.39 2.85 23.63
N GLU A 179 -33.03 1.67 23.12
CA GLU A 179 -33.80 0.45 23.41
C GLU A 179 -33.15 -0.75 22.69
N VAL A 180 -33.12 -1.87 23.41
CA VAL A 180 -32.59 -3.15 22.95
C VAL A 180 -33.42 -3.66 21.78
N ALA A 181 -32.84 -3.70 20.59
CA ALA A 181 -33.32 -4.55 19.50
C ALA A 181 -32.15 -5.32 18.90
N LYS A 182 -31.83 -6.45 19.54
CA LYS A 182 -31.24 -7.59 18.83
C LYS A 182 -32.20 -7.97 17.71
N ASN A 183 -31.90 -7.54 16.49
CA ASN A 183 -32.43 -8.17 15.29
C ASN A 183 -31.26 -8.88 14.57
N PRO A 184 -31.28 -10.22 14.49
CA PRO A 184 -30.28 -11.00 13.79
C PRO A 184 -30.60 -11.02 12.29
N SER A 185 -29.55 -11.17 11.47
CA SER A 185 -29.64 -11.65 10.08
C SER A 185 -30.21 -10.66 9.05
N GLY A 186 -29.32 -9.85 8.47
CA GLY A 186 -29.49 -9.29 7.14
C GLY A 186 -28.17 -9.44 6.40
N SER A 187 -28.12 -10.36 5.43
CA SER A 187 -26.94 -10.58 4.57
C SER A 187 -26.44 -9.24 4.04
N THR A 188 -25.31 -8.76 4.55
CA THR A 188 -24.61 -7.61 3.98
C THR A 188 -23.98 -8.09 2.68
N ASP A 189 -24.69 -7.92 1.58
CA ASP A 189 -24.21 -8.29 0.25
C ASP A 189 -23.10 -7.34 -0.19
N TYR A 190 -21.90 -7.58 0.33
CA TYR A 190 -20.69 -6.88 -0.08
C TYR A 190 -20.36 -7.20 -1.54
N ILE A 191 -20.00 -6.18 -2.30
CA ILE A 191 -19.57 -6.36 -3.69
C ILE A 191 -18.09 -6.68 -3.69
N PHE A 192 -17.76 -7.96 -3.85
CA PHE A 192 -16.39 -8.45 -3.87
C PHE A 192 -15.70 -8.26 -5.23
N PRO A 193 -14.39 -7.95 -5.24
CA PRO A 193 -13.56 -8.01 -6.44
C PRO A 193 -13.67 -9.35 -7.19
N LYS A 194 -13.74 -9.31 -8.52
CA LYS A 194 -13.86 -10.51 -9.37
C LYS A 194 -12.65 -11.44 -9.27
N GLN A 195 -11.49 -10.90 -8.90
CA GLN A 195 -10.23 -11.63 -8.76
C GLN A 195 -10.16 -12.47 -7.47
N LEU A 196 -11.05 -12.23 -6.50
CA LEU A 196 -11.13 -13.07 -5.30
C LEU A 196 -11.94 -14.32 -5.59
N THR A 197 -11.35 -15.46 -5.24
CA THR A 197 -12.02 -16.77 -5.27
C THR A 197 -13.13 -16.85 -4.22
N SER A 198 -14.08 -17.77 -4.39
CA SER A 198 -15.18 -17.95 -3.43
C SER A 198 -14.67 -18.25 -2.01
N GLN A 199 -13.61 -19.04 -1.87
CA GLN A 199 -13.00 -19.34 -0.58
C GLN A 199 -12.40 -18.10 0.09
N GLU A 200 -11.73 -17.24 -0.66
CA GLU A 200 -11.18 -16.00 -0.12
C GLU A 200 -12.28 -15.02 0.31
N ARG A 201 -13.42 -15.00 -0.37
CA ARG A 201 -14.58 -14.17 0.02
C ARG A 201 -15.16 -14.63 1.35
N GLU A 202 -15.32 -15.93 1.55
CA GLU A 202 -15.79 -16.47 2.83
C GLU A 202 -14.83 -16.15 3.99
N ILE A 203 -13.52 -16.16 3.76
CA ILE A 203 -12.53 -15.76 4.77
C ILE A 203 -12.56 -14.24 5.06
N ALA A 204 -12.89 -13.43 4.04
CA ALA A 204 -12.95 -11.98 4.14
C ALA A 204 -14.20 -11.47 4.86
N LYS A 205 -15.36 -12.11 4.65
CA LYS A 205 -16.66 -11.74 5.27
C LYS A 205 -16.57 -11.45 6.79
N PRO A 206 -16.09 -12.36 7.64
CA PRO A 206 -16.06 -12.11 9.08
C PRO A 206 -15.09 -10.98 9.48
N GLN A 207 -14.10 -10.66 8.64
CA GLN A 207 -13.18 -9.54 8.90
C GLN A 207 -13.81 -8.19 8.55
N LEU A 208 -14.76 -8.17 7.62
CA LEU A 208 -15.47 -6.97 7.19
C LEU A 208 -16.63 -6.60 8.11
N GLU A 209 -17.26 -7.59 8.76
CA GLU A 209 -18.32 -7.36 9.76
C GLU A 209 -17.85 -6.59 11.01
N VAL A 210 -16.54 -6.54 11.25
CA VAL A 210 -15.95 -5.78 12.36
C VAL A 210 -16.03 -4.26 12.12
N ILE A 211 -16.20 -3.84 10.87
CA ILE A 211 -16.19 -2.44 10.46
C ILE A 211 -17.59 -2.03 9.98
N ASP A 212 -17.90 -0.73 10.07
CA ASP A 212 -19.09 -0.17 9.44
C ASP A 212 -19.24 -0.58 7.96
N SER A 213 -20.47 -0.87 7.55
CA SER A 213 -20.79 -1.42 6.22
C SER A 213 -20.33 -0.51 5.07
N ALA A 214 -20.43 0.82 5.23
CA ALA A 214 -20.00 1.76 4.19
C ALA A 214 -18.46 1.78 4.07
N LEU A 215 -17.76 1.71 5.20
CA LEU A 215 -16.29 1.67 5.24
C LEU A 215 -15.75 0.32 4.75
N ALA A 216 -16.42 -0.79 5.07
CA ALA A 216 -16.12 -2.11 4.55
C ALA A 216 -16.21 -2.17 3.02
N GLN A 217 -17.25 -1.57 2.42
CA GLN A 217 -17.36 -1.48 0.97
C GLN A 217 -16.26 -0.59 0.35
N ALA A 218 -15.90 0.52 1.00
CA ALA A 218 -14.79 1.38 0.53
C ALA A 218 -13.43 0.65 0.53
N VAL A 219 -13.19 -0.21 1.54
CA VAL A 219 -11.99 -1.07 1.61
C VAL A 219 -11.97 -2.08 0.46
N LEU A 220 -13.11 -2.69 0.14
CA LEU A 220 -13.23 -3.63 -0.99
C LEU A 220 -13.04 -2.94 -2.35
N ASP A 221 -13.54 -1.72 -2.50
CA ASP A 221 -13.38 -0.92 -3.72
C ASP A 221 -11.89 -0.54 -3.94
N GLU A 222 -11.16 -0.20 -2.88
CA GLU A 222 -9.70 0.05 -2.92
C GLU A 222 -8.92 -1.23 -3.28
N LEU A 223 -9.29 -2.37 -2.69
CA LEU A 223 -8.70 -3.67 -3.02
C LEU A 223 -8.94 -4.02 -4.51
N ALA A 224 -10.17 -3.85 -5.01
CA ALA A 224 -10.52 -4.11 -6.40
C ALA A 224 -9.65 -3.27 -7.36
N ALA A 225 -9.51 -1.97 -7.07
CA ALA A 225 -8.72 -1.07 -7.89
C ALA A 225 -7.24 -1.51 -7.96
N ARG A 226 -6.65 -1.95 -6.84
CA ARG A 226 -5.25 -2.36 -6.78
C ARG A 226 -4.99 -3.74 -7.40
N LEU A 227 -5.95 -4.65 -7.31
CA LEU A 227 -5.91 -5.94 -8.01
C LEU A 227 -6.00 -5.73 -9.53
N ASN A 228 -6.90 -4.87 -10.00
CA ASN A 228 -7.01 -4.52 -11.43
C ASN A 228 -5.73 -3.87 -11.98
N ALA A 229 -5.01 -3.10 -11.16
CA ALA A 229 -3.77 -2.44 -11.54
C ALA A 229 -2.52 -3.36 -11.49
N ASN A 230 -2.67 -4.66 -11.20
CA ASN A 230 -1.57 -5.62 -10.97
C ASN A 230 -0.53 -5.14 -9.91
N LYS A 231 -0.94 -4.25 -9.00
CA LYS A 231 -0.05 -3.70 -7.95
C LYS A 231 0.02 -4.58 -6.70
N VAL A 232 -0.87 -5.57 -6.57
CA VAL A 232 -0.87 -6.54 -5.46
C VAL A 232 -0.48 -7.90 -6.02
N THR A 233 0.75 -8.33 -5.76
CA THR A 233 1.27 -9.63 -6.21
C THR A 233 1.07 -10.69 -5.12
N GLY A 234 0.17 -11.64 -5.37
CA GLY A 234 0.16 -12.97 -4.72
C GLY A 234 -0.61 -13.15 -3.41
N ALA A 235 -0.92 -12.09 -2.65
CA ALA A 235 -1.63 -12.24 -1.36
C ALA A 235 -2.73 -11.17 -1.13
N PRO A 236 -3.88 -11.27 -1.84
CA PRO A 236 -5.01 -10.33 -1.70
C PRO A 236 -5.56 -10.23 -0.28
N LEU A 237 -5.66 -11.36 0.44
CA LEU A 237 -6.18 -11.42 1.81
C LEU A 237 -5.27 -10.74 2.84
N SER A 238 -3.95 -10.85 2.69
CA SER A 238 -3.00 -10.17 3.58
C SER A 238 -3.09 -8.66 3.40
N TYR A 239 -3.26 -8.24 2.15
CA TYR A 239 -3.43 -6.83 1.82
C TYR A 239 -4.78 -6.29 2.35
N LEU A 240 -5.87 -7.03 2.17
CA LEU A 240 -7.19 -6.70 2.74
C LEU A 240 -7.11 -6.50 4.26
N ARG A 241 -6.45 -7.41 4.97
CA ARG A 241 -6.26 -7.30 6.43
C ARG A 241 -5.57 -6.01 6.83
N SER A 242 -4.54 -5.60 6.07
CA SER A 242 -3.84 -4.35 6.33
C SER A 242 -4.72 -3.11 6.12
N LEU A 243 -5.66 -3.16 5.16
CA LEU A 243 -6.62 -2.09 4.94
C LEU A 243 -7.66 -2.03 6.07
N ILE A 244 -8.17 -3.18 6.50
CA ILE A 244 -9.10 -3.32 7.64
C ILE A 244 -8.45 -2.76 8.93
N THR A 245 -7.18 -3.11 9.19
CA THR A 245 -6.45 -2.54 10.34
C THR A 245 -6.36 -1.02 10.26
N ARG A 246 -6.04 -0.46 9.08
CA ARG A 246 -5.97 1.01 8.89
C ARG A 246 -7.34 1.68 9.03
N ALA A 247 -8.41 1.01 8.60
CA ALA A 247 -9.77 1.50 8.74
C ALA A 247 -10.16 1.58 10.22
N ASN A 248 -9.86 0.54 11.00
CA ASN A 248 -10.07 0.54 12.45
C ASN A 248 -9.26 1.59 13.20
N THR A 249 -8.06 1.93 12.73
CA THR A 249 -7.23 2.98 13.35
C THR A 249 -7.51 4.39 12.82
N GLY A 250 -8.51 4.56 11.94
CA GLY A 250 -8.85 5.86 11.33
C GLY A 250 -7.80 6.38 10.34
N GLN A 251 -6.85 5.56 9.91
CA GLN A 251 -5.79 5.91 8.96
C GLN A 251 -6.09 5.46 7.52
N PHE A 252 -7.27 4.92 7.27
CA PHE A 252 -7.69 4.51 5.93
C PHE A 252 -8.19 5.72 5.15
N LEU A 253 -7.47 6.05 4.07
CA LEU A 253 -7.90 7.04 3.09
C LEU A 253 -8.04 6.34 1.72
N PRO A 254 -9.25 6.26 1.14
CA PRO A 254 -9.44 5.65 -0.17
C PRO A 254 -8.82 6.55 -1.25
N GLU A 255 -8.05 5.96 -2.16
CA GLU A 255 -7.36 6.69 -3.24
C GLU A 255 -7.71 6.08 -4.59
N ALA A 256 -7.36 4.80 -4.79
CA ALA A 256 -7.68 4.09 -6.02
C ALA A 256 -9.15 3.63 -6.04
N GLY A 257 -9.72 3.32 -4.88
CA GLY A 257 -11.09 2.84 -4.69
C GLY A 257 -12.16 3.89 -4.98
N VAL A 258 -11.83 5.18 -4.93
CA VAL A 258 -12.79 6.27 -5.22
C VAL A 258 -13.38 6.14 -6.63
N ARG A 259 -12.55 5.76 -7.62
CA ARG A 259 -12.99 5.54 -9.00
C ARG A 259 -13.93 4.32 -9.12
N VAL A 260 -13.68 3.29 -8.33
CA VAL A 260 -14.50 2.07 -8.31
C VAL A 260 -15.85 2.36 -7.65
N ALA A 261 -15.86 3.10 -6.55
CA ALA A 261 -17.08 3.55 -5.87
C ALA A 261 -17.97 4.41 -6.79
N ALA A 262 -17.37 5.38 -7.50
CA ALA A 262 -18.09 6.22 -8.46
C ALA A 262 -18.67 5.41 -9.62
N ALA A 263 -17.90 4.46 -10.18
CA ALA A 263 -18.38 3.59 -11.25
C ALA A 263 -19.54 2.69 -10.78
N ARG A 264 -19.50 2.21 -9.54
CA ARG A 264 -20.58 1.43 -8.93
C ARG A 264 -21.86 2.26 -8.79
N GLU A 265 -21.75 3.49 -8.31
CA GLU A 265 -22.90 4.39 -8.17
C GLU A 265 -23.53 4.72 -9.54
N GLN A 266 -22.69 5.03 -10.55
CA GLN A 266 -23.15 5.22 -11.92
C GLN A 266 -23.87 3.98 -12.47
N ALA A 267 -23.33 2.78 -12.23
CA ALA A 267 -23.97 1.54 -12.65
C ALA A 267 -25.34 1.34 -11.99
N LYS A 268 -25.48 1.66 -10.70
CA LYS A 268 -26.76 1.62 -9.98
C LYS A 268 -27.77 2.59 -10.59
N LEU A 269 -27.35 3.81 -10.90
CA LEU A 269 -28.20 4.81 -11.55
C LEU A 269 -28.65 4.38 -12.95
N VAL A 270 -27.76 3.78 -13.75
CA VAL A 270 -28.10 3.25 -15.08
C VAL A 270 -29.11 2.09 -14.96
N GLN A 271 -28.92 1.19 -14.00
CA GLN A 271 -29.86 0.09 -13.75
C GLN A 271 -31.25 0.63 -13.33
N LEU A 272 -31.30 1.63 -12.45
CA LEU A 272 -32.54 2.28 -12.04
C LEU A 272 -33.22 2.98 -13.23
N LYS A 273 -32.47 3.68 -14.08
CA LYS A 273 -33.01 4.30 -15.31
C LYS A 273 -33.58 3.25 -16.25
N LYS A 274 -32.86 2.14 -16.47
CA LYS A 274 -33.31 1.04 -17.32
C LYS A 274 -34.57 0.36 -16.76
N ALA A 275 -34.62 0.13 -15.44
CA ALA A 275 -35.79 -0.43 -14.79
C ALA A 275 -37.01 0.51 -14.90
N ALA A 276 -36.81 1.82 -14.77
CA ALA A 276 -37.87 2.82 -14.96
C ALA A 276 -38.35 2.92 -16.42
N GLU A 277 -37.45 2.72 -17.39
CA GLU A 277 -37.78 2.76 -18.82
C GLU A 277 -38.63 1.56 -19.26
N VAL A 278 -38.39 0.37 -18.68
CA VAL A 278 -39.21 -0.83 -18.91
C VAL A 278 -40.65 -0.68 -18.40
N ILE A 279 -40.91 0.24 -17.47
CA ILE A 279 -42.25 0.48 -16.89
C ILE A 279 -43.04 1.55 -17.67
N LYS A 280 -42.46 2.22 -18.68
CA LYS A 280 -43.26 3.07 -19.58
C LYS A 280 -44.21 2.17 -20.39
N PRO A 281 -45.54 2.36 -20.32
CA PRO A 281 -46.47 1.52 -21.07
C PRO A 281 -46.19 1.63 -22.56
N SER A 282 -45.96 0.48 -23.22
CA SER A 282 -45.49 0.34 -24.60
C SER A 282 -46.38 0.97 -25.68
N ASN A 283 -47.56 1.49 -25.35
CA ASN A 283 -48.34 2.29 -26.27
C ASN A 283 -49.34 3.21 -25.53
N PRO A 284 -49.13 4.54 -25.50
CA PRO A 284 -50.05 5.48 -24.84
C PRO A 284 -51.46 5.48 -25.45
N SER A 285 -51.63 4.90 -26.65
CA SER A 285 -52.92 4.78 -27.35
C SER A 285 -53.82 3.63 -26.84
N GLU A 286 -53.27 2.67 -26.07
CA GLU A 286 -54.05 1.51 -25.58
C GLU A 286 -54.65 1.73 -24.18
N ILE A 287 -54.19 2.76 -23.46
CA ILE A 287 -54.67 3.15 -22.13
C ILE A 287 -56.20 3.41 -22.11
N PRO A 288 -56.80 4.13 -23.09
CA PRO A 288 -58.24 4.35 -23.12
C PRO A 288 -59.05 3.07 -23.37
N LYS A 289 -58.52 2.14 -24.16
CA LYS A 289 -59.19 0.86 -24.46
C LYS A 289 -59.25 -0.04 -23.23
N HIS A 290 -58.17 -0.09 -22.44
CA HIS A 290 -58.14 -0.86 -21.19
C HIS A 290 -59.03 -0.25 -20.10
N LEU A 291 -59.08 1.09 -20.00
CA LEU A 291 -60.00 1.78 -19.10
C LEU A 291 -61.47 1.54 -19.50
N ALA A 292 -61.80 1.58 -20.79
CA ALA A 292 -63.15 1.27 -21.28
C ALA A 292 -63.57 -0.18 -20.95
N ALA A 293 -62.66 -1.15 -21.11
CA ALA A 293 -62.91 -2.55 -20.75
C ALA A 293 -63.15 -2.72 -19.23
N MET A 294 -62.38 -2.03 -18.39
CA MET A 294 -62.53 -2.08 -16.93
C MET A 294 -63.86 -1.48 -16.46
N HIS A 295 -64.29 -0.36 -17.05
CA HIS A 295 -65.59 0.25 -16.79
C HIS A 295 -66.76 -0.66 -17.23
N GLN A 296 -66.59 -1.42 -18.32
CA GLN A 296 -67.61 -2.36 -18.81
C GLN A 296 -67.77 -3.58 -17.88
N VAL A 297 -66.70 -4.02 -17.21
CA VAL A 297 -66.73 -5.10 -16.21
C VAL A 297 -67.33 -4.62 -14.88
N LEU A 298 -66.98 -3.39 -14.45
CA LEU A 298 -67.53 -2.80 -13.22
C LEU A 298 -69.01 -2.41 -13.37
N GLY A 299 -69.43 -1.95 -14.55
CA GLY A 299 -70.83 -1.62 -14.86
C GLY A 299 -71.77 -2.83 -14.93
N ARG A 300 -71.25 -4.06 -15.03
CA ARG A 300 -72.08 -5.29 -15.01
C ARG A 300 -72.41 -5.79 -13.60
N LYS A 301 -71.74 -5.31 -12.55
CA LYS A 301 -71.95 -5.79 -11.17
C LYS A 301 -73.08 -5.10 -10.40
N SER A 302 -73.73 -4.08 -10.97
CA SER A 302 -74.79 -3.30 -10.31
C SER A 302 -76.23 -3.66 -10.71
N THR A 303 -76.46 -4.71 -11.50
CA THR A 303 -77.83 -5.14 -11.88
C THR A 303 -78.06 -6.64 -11.72
N THR A 304 -77.96 -7.16 -10.51
CA THR A 304 -78.68 -8.38 -10.10
C THR A 304 -78.99 -8.30 -8.61
N ASN A 305 -79.93 -7.44 -8.24
CA ASN A 305 -80.63 -7.54 -6.96
C ASN A 305 -82.06 -7.03 -7.14
N THR A 306 -83.01 -7.92 -7.47
CA THR A 306 -84.42 -7.91 -7.01
C THR A 306 -85.25 -9.03 -7.65
N ASN A 307 -86.05 -9.67 -6.77
CA ASN A 307 -87.35 -10.34 -6.98
C ASN A 307 -87.44 -11.85 -7.25
N GLN A 308 -87.91 -12.57 -6.22
CA GLN A 308 -89.07 -13.48 -6.15
C GLN A 308 -89.14 -13.94 -4.67
N LYS A 309 -90.12 -13.64 -3.78
CA LYS A 309 -91.59 -13.75 -3.83
C LYS A 309 -92.04 -15.01 -4.58
N ASP A 310 -92.17 -16.12 -3.86
CA ASP A 310 -93.41 -16.49 -3.16
C ASP A 310 -93.10 -17.31 -1.90
#